data_AF-A0A0K2VWX9-F1
#
_entry.id   AF-A0A0K2VWX9-F1
#
_cell.length_a   1.000
_cell.length_b   1.000
_cell.length_c   1.000
_cell.angle_alpha   90.00
_cell.angle_beta   90.00
_cell.angle_gamma   90.00
#
_symmetry.space_group_name_H-M   'P 1'
#
loop_
_entity.id
_entity.type
_entity.pdbx_description
1 polymer ?
#
loop_
_entity_poly.entity_id
_entity_poly.type
_entity_poly.pdbx_seq_one_letter_code
_entity_poly.pdbx_strand_id
1 'polypeptide(L)'
;MTQVSETWSALTDQLNDPDRRNELLLAGLATAARKKGLALGAGECYDFEKPPVLGGEMSVAQINKTFFVVKVHIAGQIHRQVKDLPPGTKINKVTIGNR
;
A
#
# COMPACT_ATOMS: atom_id res chain seq x y z
N MET A 1 16.19 -4.49 8.41
CA MET A 1 15.59 -3.34 7.69
C MET A 1 16.72 -2.54 7.08
N THR A 2 16.58 -2.11 5.84
CA THR A 2 17.58 -1.25 5.17
C THR A 2 17.31 0.20 5.54
N GLN A 3 18.36 0.94 5.90
CA GLN A 3 18.25 2.37 6.16
C GLN A 3 17.94 3.12 4.86
N VAL A 4 16.89 3.94 4.87
CA VAL A 4 16.43 4.71 3.68
C VAL A 4 17.14 6.06 3.57
N SER A 5 17.44 6.70 4.70
CA SER A 5 18.13 8.00 4.76
C SER A 5 18.84 8.18 6.10
N GLU A 6 19.83 9.06 6.16
CA GLU A 6 20.60 9.38 7.37
C GLU A 6 19.95 10.44 8.25
N THR A 7 19.24 11.39 7.64
CA THR A 7 18.61 12.50 8.35
C THR A 7 17.23 12.82 7.77
N TRP A 8 16.43 13.53 8.56
CA TRP A 8 15.13 14.01 8.10
C TRP A 8 15.25 14.99 6.91
N SER A 9 16.27 15.85 6.90
CA SER A 9 16.54 16.76 5.78
C SER A 9 16.83 15.97 4.50
N ALA A 10 17.75 15.00 4.58
CA ALA A 10 18.10 14.18 3.42
C ALA A 10 16.89 13.35 2.93
N LEU A 11 16.04 12.86 3.84
CA LEU A 11 14.79 12.19 3.44
C LEU A 11 13.83 13.16 2.73
N THR A 12 13.73 14.40 3.21
CA THR A 12 12.87 15.42 2.59
C THR A 12 13.35 15.75 1.18
N ASP A 13 14.66 15.87 0.97
CA ASP A 13 15.26 16.07 -0.35
C ASP A 13 14.98 14.90 -1.29
N GLN A 14 15.11 13.66 -0.81
CA GLN A 14 14.71 12.46 -1.56
C GLN A 14 13.22 12.45 -1.91
N LEU A 15 12.36 12.88 -0.99
CA LEU A 15 10.92 12.96 -1.26
C LEU A 15 10.57 14.10 -2.23
N ASN A 16 11.44 15.10 -2.41
CA ASN A 16 11.25 16.14 -3.43
C ASN A 16 11.56 15.65 -4.85
N ASP A 17 12.42 14.64 -4.99
CA ASP A 17 12.70 13.97 -6.26
C ASP A 17 11.50 13.08 -6.70
N PRO A 18 10.96 13.26 -7.92
CA PRO A 18 9.79 12.51 -8.39
C PRO A 18 9.99 11.00 -8.46
N ASP A 19 11.16 10.53 -8.87
CA ASP A 19 11.45 9.11 -9.07
C ASP A 19 11.61 8.42 -7.71
N ARG A 20 12.35 9.04 -6.79
CA ARG A 20 12.50 8.57 -5.40
C ARG A 20 11.17 8.60 -4.66
N ARG A 21 10.36 9.64 -4.84
CA ARG A 21 9.01 9.69 -4.25
C ARG A 21 8.13 8.57 -4.81
N ASN A 22 8.24 8.26 -6.10
CA ASN A 22 7.50 7.15 -6.68
C ASN A 22 7.98 5.79 -6.15
N GLU A 23 9.28 5.56 -6.03
CA GLU A 23 9.84 4.33 -5.47
C GLU A 23 9.43 4.12 -4.01
N LEU A 24 9.51 5.16 -3.19
CA LEU A 24 9.28 5.06 -1.74
C LEU A 24 7.79 5.07 -1.37
N LEU A 25 6.99 5.88 -2.06
CA LEU A 25 5.61 6.16 -1.68
C LEU A 25 4.57 5.75 -2.73
N LEU A 26 4.99 5.17 -3.85
CA LEU A 26 4.11 4.83 -4.98
C LEU A 26 3.32 6.06 -5.49
N ALA A 27 3.96 7.24 -5.47
CA ALA A 27 3.31 8.51 -5.79
C ALA A 27 2.65 8.56 -7.18
N GLY A 28 3.18 7.82 -8.15
CA GLY A 28 2.59 7.67 -9.48
C GLY A 28 1.22 6.98 -9.44
N LEU A 29 1.06 5.93 -8.62
CA LEU A 29 -0.21 5.24 -8.43
C LEU A 29 -1.25 6.16 -7.76
N ALA A 30 -0.85 6.89 -6.71
CA ALA A 30 -1.73 7.86 -6.06
C ALA A 30 -2.16 8.99 -7.01
N THR A 31 -1.23 9.48 -7.84
CA THR A 31 -1.52 10.51 -8.86
C THR A 31 -2.47 9.98 -9.92
N ALA A 32 -2.25 8.76 -10.41
CA ALA A 32 -3.10 8.13 -11.41
C ALA A 32 -4.53 7.88 -10.87
N ALA A 33 -4.66 7.45 -9.61
CA ALA A 33 -5.94 7.29 -8.94
C ALA A 33 -6.72 8.62 -8.86
N ARG A 34 -6.06 9.73 -8.50
CA ARG A 34 -6.67 11.08 -8.52
C ARG A 34 -7.11 11.47 -9.93
N LYS A 35 -6.27 11.24 -10.95
CA LYS A 35 -6.60 11.54 -12.36
C LYS A 35 -7.80 10.74 -12.87
N LYS A 36 -8.07 9.55 -12.31
CA LYS A 36 -9.26 8.73 -12.58
C LYS A 36 -10.54 9.25 -11.87
N GLY A 37 -10.44 10.35 -11.11
CA GLY A 37 -11.58 10.93 -10.39
C GLY A 37 -11.80 10.36 -8.98
N LEU A 38 -10.87 9.55 -8.46
CA LEU A 38 -10.96 9.07 -7.08
C LEU A 38 -10.52 10.17 -6.11
N ALA A 39 -11.42 11.09 -5.74
CA ALA A 39 -11.16 12.10 -4.72
C ALA A 39 -11.40 11.51 -3.31
N LEU A 40 -10.37 11.52 -2.45
CA LEU A 40 -10.49 11.03 -1.07
C LEU A 40 -11.26 12.02 -0.19
N GLY A 41 -12.18 11.49 0.62
CA GLY A 41 -12.82 12.18 1.74
C GLY A 41 -12.05 12.00 3.04
N ALA A 42 -12.61 12.53 4.14
CA ALA A 42 -12.00 12.44 5.46
C ALA A 42 -11.86 10.98 5.92
N GLY A 43 -10.66 10.61 6.37
CA GLY A 43 -10.36 9.25 6.84
C GLY A 43 -10.22 8.20 5.73
N GLU A 44 -10.40 8.57 4.47
CA GLU A 44 -10.24 7.65 3.33
C GLU A 44 -8.79 7.59 2.83
N CYS A 45 -8.40 6.44 2.30
CA CYS A 45 -7.13 6.22 1.60
C CYS A 45 -7.37 5.50 0.28
N TYR A 46 -6.30 5.41 -0.53
CA TYR A 46 -6.24 4.47 -1.65
C TYR A 46 -5.73 3.13 -1.16
N ASP A 47 -6.30 2.05 -1.67
CA ASP A 47 -5.77 0.71 -1.50
C ASP A 47 -6.10 -0.15 -2.73
N PHE A 48 -5.41 -1.27 -2.87
CA PHE A 48 -5.70 -2.25 -3.89
C PHE A 48 -6.97 -3.05 -3.52
N GLU A 49 -7.79 -3.36 -4.51
CA GLU A 49 -8.98 -4.20 -4.37
C GLU A 49 -8.59 -5.60 -3.89
N LYS A 50 -7.61 -6.20 -4.57
CA LYS A 50 -6.89 -7.38 -4.11
C LYS A 50 -5.49 -6.99 -3.62
N PRO A 51 -5.14 -7.25 -2.34
CA PRO A 51 -3.81 -6.94 -1.83
C PRO A 51 -2.69 -7.63 -2.64
N PRO A 52 -1.60 -6.92 -3.01
CA PRO A 52 -0.48 -7.51 -3.74
C PRO A 52 0.15 -8.73 -3.07
N VAL A 53 0.19 -8.74 -1.73
CA VAL A 53 0.67 -9.88 -0.93
C VAL A 53 -0.15 -11.17 -1.14
N LEU A 54 -1.38 -11.06 -1.65
CA LEU A 54 -2.24 -12.18 -2.03
C LEU A 54 -2.21 -12.47 -3.55
N GLY A 55 -1.21 -11.93 -4.26
CA GLY A 55 -1.11 -12.01 -5.71
C GLY A 55 -2.11 -11.08 -6.42
N GLY A 56 -2.36 -9.90 -5.85
CA GLY A 56 -3.06 -8.81 -6.54
C GLY A 56 -2.12 -8.02 -7.45
N GLU A 57 -2.67 -7.40 -8.48
CA GLU A 57 -1.90 -6.56 -9.41
C GLU A 57 -1.64 -5.17 -8.81
N MET A 58 -0.41 -4.69 -8.91
CA MET A 58 -0.03 -3.33 -8.47
C MET A 58 -0.27 -2.31 -9.59
N SER A 59 -1.53 -2.06 -9.93
CA SER A 59 -1.91 -1.10 -10.98
C SER A 59 -3.06 -0.20 -10.58
N VAL A 60 -3.21 0.93 -11.29
CA VAL A 60 -4.29 1.91 -11.05
C VAL A 60 -5.69 1.31 -11.27
N ALA A 61 -5.80 0.25 -12.09
CA ALA A 61 -7.07 -0.44 -12.32
C ALA A 61 -7.58 -1.12 -11.04
N GLN A 62 -6.66 -1.58 -10.19
CA GLN A 62 -6.96 -2.22 -8.91
C GLN A 62 -7.09 -1.23 -7.75
N ILE A 63 -6.88 0.07 -7.96
CA ILE A 63 -6.97 1.06 -6.88
C ILE A 63 -8.41 1.52 -6.67
N ASN A 64 -8.86 1.47 -5.42
CA ASN A 64 -10.14 1.98 -4.96
C ASN A 64 -9.97 2.87 -3.72
N LYS A 65 -11.03 3.61 -3.39
CA LYS A 65 -11.14 4.35 -2.12
C LYS A 65 -11.69 3.46 -1.01
N THR A 66 -11.29 3.73 0.22
CA THR A 66 -11.70 2.97 1.41
C THR A 66 -11.28 3.73 2.67
N PHE A 67 -11.73 3.32 3.85
CA PHE A 67 -11.28 3.93 5.11
C PHE A 67 -9.93 3.40 5.56
N PHE A 68 -9.01 4.30 5.90
CA PHE A 68 -7.66 3.97 6.36
C PHE A 68 -7.69 3.00 7.55
N VAL A 69 -8.53 3.28 8.55
CA VAL A 69 -8.65 2.45 9.76
C VAL A 69 -9.10 1.02 9.46
N VAL A 70 -9.95 0.83 8.45
CA VAL A 70 -10.41 -0.50 8.02
C VAL A 70 -9.30 -1.24 7.28
N LYS A 71 -8.60 -0.57 6.35
CA LYS A 71 -7.55 -1.21 5.57
C LYS A 71 -6.31 -1.53 6.37
N VAL A 72 -5.85 -0.64 7.25
CA VAL A 72 -4.68 -0.94 8.11
C VAL A 72 -4.96 -2.15 9.00
N HIS A 73 -6.21 -2.31 9.46
CA HIS A 73 -6.64 -3.45 10.25
C HIS A 73 -6.59 -4.77 9.47
N ILE A 74 -7.23 -4.78 8.29
CA ILE A 74 -7.25 -5.95 7.39
C ILE A 74 -5.83 -6.32 6.94
N ALA A 75 -5.03 -5.33 6.53
CA ALA A 75 -3.65 -5.54 6.11
C ALA A 75 -2.83 -6.16 7.25
N GLY A 76 -2.95 -5.65 8.48
CA GLY A 76 -2.30 -6.22 9.65
C GLY A 76 -2.66 -7.70 9.89
N GLN A 77 -3.94 -8.05 9.75
CA GLN A 77 -4.39 -9.44 9.88
C GLN A 77 -3.85 -10.35 8.77
N ILE A 78 -3.81 -9.87 7.52
CA ILE A 78 -3.27 -10.62 6.38
C ILE A 78 -1.77 -10.81 6.57
N HIS A 79 -1.01 -9.74 6.83
CA HIS A 79 0.45 -9.81 6.99
C HIS A 79 0.85 -10.73 8.15
N ARG A 80 0.08 -10.79 9.25
CA ARG A 80 0.31 -11.77 10.32
C ARG A 80 0.13 -13.23 9.88
N GLN A 81 -0.79 -13.52 8.97
CA GLN A 81 -1.02 -14.89 8.47
C GLN A 81 0.05 -15.34 7.47
N VAL A 82 0.63 -14.40 6.71
CA VAL A 82 1.54 -14.74 5.60
C VAL A 82 3.02 -14.53 5.90
N LYS A 83 3.37 -13.82 6.99
CA LYS A 83 4.76 -13.41 7.30
C LYS A 83 5.77 -14.57 7.40
N ASP A 84 5.31 -15.76 7.80
CA ASP A 84 6.18 -16.93 8.04
C ASP A 84 6.09 -17.96 6.90
N LEU A 85 5.34 -17.66 5.84
CA LEU A 85 5.20 -18.55 4.68
C LEU A 85 6.42 -18.41 3.76
N PRO A 86 6.93 -19.53 3.19
CA PRO A 86 8.00 -19.48 2.20
C PRO A 86 7.61 -18.62 0.99
N PRO A 87 8.57 -17.94 0.34
CA PRO A 87 8.33 -17.26 -0.93
C PRO A 87 7.69 -18.20 -1.97
N GLY A 88 6.70 -17.70 -2.72
CA GLY A 88 5.98 -18.48 -3.71
C GLY A 88 4.85 -19.36 -3.16
N THR A 89 4.61 -19.38 -1.85
CA THR A 89 3.46 -20.10 -1.26
C THR A 89 2.15 -19.59 -1.85
N LYS A 90 1.35 -20.50 -2.41
CA LYS A 90 0.02 -20.17 -2.96
C LYS A 90 -0.97 -19.94 -1.81
N ILE A 91 -1.53 -18.73 -1.74
CA ILE A 91 -2.52 -18.36 -0.73
C ILE A 91 -3.93 -18.47 -1.34
N ASN A 92 -4.72 -19.45 -0.89
CA ASN A 92 -6.08 -19.68 -1.38
C ASN A 92 -7.16 -19.04 -0.48
N LYS A 93 -6.83 -18.76 0.79
CA LYS A 93 -7.77 -18.22 1.78
C LYS A 93 -7.01 -17.41 2.84
N VAL A 94 -7.64 -16.34 3.31
CA VAL A 94 -7.27 -15.60 4.52
C VAL A 94 -8.51 -15.45 5.40
N THR A 95 -8.31 -15.39 6.71
CA THR A 95 -9.39 -15.13 7.67
C THR A 95 -9.29 -13.70 8.18
N ILE A 96 -10.39 -12.96 8.17
CA ILE A 96 -10.48 -11.59 8.72
C ILE A 96 -11.50 -11.61 9.87
N GLY A 97 -11.12 -11.07 11.02
CA GLY A 97 -11.96 -10.91 12.21
C GLY A 97 -12.24 -9.45 12.55
N ASN A 98 -13.23 -9.24 13.43
CA ASN A 98 -13.74 -7.92 13.83
C ASN A 98 -13.00 -7.28 15.02
N ARG A 99 -11.95 -7.93 15.55
CA ARG A 99 -11.20 -7.47 16.73
C ARG A 99 -9.94 -6.75 16.33
#